data_AF-A0A5B0MMY2-F1
#
_entry.id   AF-A0A5B0MMY2-F1
#
_cell.length_a   1.000
_cell.length_b   1.000
_cell.length_c   1.000
_cell.angle_alpha   90.00
_cell.angle_beta   90.00
_cell.angle_gamma   90.00
#
_symmetry.space_group_name_H-M   'P 1'
#
loop_
_entity.id
_entity.type
_entity.pdbx_description
1 polymer ?
#
loop_
_entity_poly.entity_id
_entity_poly.type
_entity_poly.pdbx_seq_one_letter_code
_entity_poly.pdbx_strand_id
1 'polypeptide(L)'
;MHDPTNPASQAPNGMYGFDVPTHCGETEQDNTWEKDWMVFFRDRRIKSLVDRIGDEDIKQLGKTLCDEVIPFLLTDFHPAPVPVIIHGDLWSGNISVNRQTGEPVLFDPSSYYGHSEVELGIMKMFGGRTNAFFEEYHKHRHRSEPHHEERIRYF
;
A
#
# COMPACT_ATOMS: atom_id res chain seq x y z
N MET A 1 7.59 5.40 12.42
CA MET A 1 6.96 6.01 11.22
C MET A 1 8.07 6.20 10.19
N HIS A 2 7.78 6.09 8.88
CA HIS A 2 8.77 6.31 7.81
C HIS A 2 9.51 7.62 8.04
N ASP A 3 10.82 7.53 8.28
CA ASP A 3 11.69 8.70 8.40
C ASP A 3 12.23 9.01 6.99
N PRO A 4 11.77 10.09 6.34
CA PRO A 4 12.26 10.45 5.00
C PRO A 4 13.76 10.76 4.97
N THR A 5 14.37 11.04 6.13
CA THR A 5 15.80 11.28 6.27
C THR A 5 16.61 9.99 6.42
N ASN A 6 15.95 8.86 6.71
CA ASN A 6 16.59 7.55 6.74
C ASN A 6 16.76 7.01 5.31
N PRO A 7 18.00 6.87 4.80
CA PRO A 7 18.24 6.37 3.44
C PRO A 7 17.69 4.97 3.21
N ALA A 8 17.60 4.14 4.26
CA ALA A 8 17.05 2.80 4.19
C ALA A 8 15.54 2.75 3.96
N SER A 9 14.85 3.91 4.06
CA SER A 9 13.41 4.03 3.84
C SER A 9 13.06 4.50 2.42
N GLN A 10 14.06 4.79 1.59
CA GLN A 10 13.89 5.22 0.20
C GLN A 10 14.12 4.05 -0.76
N ALA A 11 13.33 3.99 -1.84
CA ALA A 11 13.56 2.98 -2.87
C ALA A 11 14.97 3.17 -3.47
N PRO A 12 15.78 2.10 -3.60
CA PRO A 12 17.18 2.19 -4.02
C PRO A 12 17.35 2.75 -5.44
N ASN A 13 16.30 2.68 -6.26
CA ASN A 13 16.26 3.10 -7.66
C ASN A 13 15.14 4.12 -7.93
N GLY A 14 14.42 4.60 -6.91
CA GLY A 14 13.28 5.49 -7.06
C GLY A 14 12.06 4.84 -7.75
N MET A 15 11.97 3.50 -7.78
CA MET A 15 10.89 2.74 -8.41
C MET A 15 10.02 2.04 -7.35
N TYR A 16 8.85 1.57 -7.76
CA TYR A 16 7.96 0.73 -6.96
C TYR A 16 8.33 -0.75 -7.15
N GLY A 17 8.27 -1.51 -6.07
CA GLY A 17 8.64 -2.92 -6.05
C GLY A 17 9.56 -3.28 -4.91
N PHE A 18 10.27 -4.38 -5.07
CA PHE A 18 11.17 -4.94 -4.07
C PHE A 18 12.12 -5.93 -4.74
N ASP A 19 13.30 -6.15 -4.16
CA ASP A 19 14.33 -7.01 -4.76
C ASP A 19 13.94 -8.49 -4.82
N VAL A 20 12.99 -8.90 -3.99
CA VAL A 20 12.47 -10.27 -3.91
C VAL A 20 10.94 -10.27 -3.89
N PRO A 21 10.29 -11.34 -4.38
CA PRO A 21 8.86 -11.52 -4.13
C PRO A 21 8.60 -11.61 -2.62
N THR A 22 7.53 -10.94 -2.18
CA THR A 22 7.00 -11.06 -0.81
C THR A 22 5.70 -11.85 -0.83
N HIS A 23 5.15 -12.17 0.34
CA HIS A 23 3.93 -12.94 0.44
C HIS A 23 2.94 -12.24 1.37
N CYS A 24 1.69 -12.09 0.90
CA CYS A 24 0.57 -11.71 1.74
C CYS A 24 -0.25 -12.97 2.02
N GLY A 25 -0.10 -13.52 3.23
CA GLY A 25 -0.48 -14.91 3.52
C GLY A 25 0.26 -15.89 2.61
N GLU A 26 -0.45 -16.81 1.96
CA GLU A 26 0.14 -17.76 0.99
C GLU A 26 0.31 -17.16 -0.41
N THR A 27 -0.14 -15.92 -0.63
CA THR A 27 -0.17 -15.31 -1.96
C THR A 27 1.15 -14.59 -2.24
N GLU A 28 2.00 -15.19 -3.07
CA GLU A 28 3.20 -14.52 -3.58
C GLU A 28 2.82 -13.23 -4.33
N GLN A 29 3.47 -12.11 -4.03
CA GLN A 29 3.29 -10.83 -4.68
C GLN A 29 4.41 -10.60 -5.70
N ASP A 30 4.04 -10.35 -6.96
CA ASP A 30 5.00 -9.87 -7.94
C ASP A 30 5.48 -8.49 -7.50
N ASN A 31 6.76 -8.43 -7.14
CA ASN A 31 7.37 -7.18 -6.76
C ASN A 31 8.06 -6.54 -7.95
N THR A 32 8.85 -7.26 -8.77
CA THR A 32 9.65 -6.73 -9.92
C THR A 32 10.06 -5.25 -9.72
N TRP A 33 10.36 -4.42 -10.70
CA TRP A 33 10.52 -2.98 -10.47
C TRP A 33 9.72 -2.22 -11.52
N GLU A 34 8.98 -1.19 -11.13
CA GLU A 34 8.16 -0.36 -12.02
C GLU A 34 8.29 1.12 -11.67
N LYS A 35 8.37 1.99 -12.68
CA LYS A 35 8.51 3.44 -12.47
C LYS A 35 7.16 4.10 -12.18
N ASP A 36 6.11 3.57 -12.80
CA ASP A 36 4.77 4.15 -12.72
C ASP A 36 3.93 3.44 -11.64
N TRP A 37 3.44 4.21 -10.66
CA TRP A 37 2.63 3.66 -9.56
C TRP A 37 1.34 3.01 -10.06
N MET A 38 0.68 3.61 -11.04
CA MET A 38 -0.58 3.10 -11.59
C MET A 38 -0.35 1.76 -12.27
N VAL A 39 0.71 1.65 -13.09
CA VAL A 39 1.09 0.38 -13.74
C VAL A 39 1.41 -0.67 -12.70
N PHE A 40 2.21 -0.33 -11.68
CA PHE A 40 2.56 -1.25 -10.60
C PHE A 40 1.32 -1.80 -9.89
N PHE A 41 0.45 -0.91 -9.40
CA PHE A 41 -0.72 -1.30 -8.63
C PHE A 41 -1.74 -2.07 -9.47
N ARG A 42 -2.01 -1.60 -10.69
CA ARG A 42 -2.92 -2.29 -11.63
C ARG A 42 -2.44 -3.70 -11.93
N ASP A 43 -1.21 -3.85 -12.41
CA ASP A 43 -0.76 -5.12 -12.97
C ASP A 43 -0.31 -6.10 -11.88
N ARG A 44 0.41 -5.62 -10.87
CA ARG A 44 1.09 -6.47 -9.87
C ARG A 44 0.34 -6.62 -8.56
N ARG A 45 -0.77 -5.90 -8.35
CA ARG A 45 -1.66 -6.10 -7.20
C ARG A 45 -3.01 -6.59 -7.66
N ILE A 46 -3.74 -5.78 -8.42
CA ILE A 46 -5.13 -6.09 -8.77
C ILE A 46 -5.22 -7.19 -9.83
N LYS A 47 -4.62 -6.97 -11.00
CA LYS A 47 -4.70 -7.92 -12.12
C LYS A 47 -4.10 -9.27 -11.76
N SER A 48 -2.93 -9.29 -11.11
CA SER A 48 -2.32 -10.54 -10.64
C SER A 48 -3.24 -11.33 -9.69
N LEU A 49 -4.04 -10.68 -8.84
CA LEU A 49 -4.98 -11.38 -7.95
C LEU A 49 -6.19 -11.90 -8.74
N VAL A 50 -6.77 -11.06 -9.60
CA VAL A 50 -7.91 -11.43 -10.46
C VAL A 50 -7.57 -12.64 -11.34
N ASP A 51 -6.40 -12.63 -11.98
CA ASP A 51 -5.94 -13.71 -12.85
C ASP A 51 -5.75 -15.01 -12.07
N ARG A 52 -5.27 -14.94 -10.81
CA ARG A 52 -5.10 -16.11 -9.92
C ARG A 52 -6.42 -16.68 -9.42
N ILE A 53 -7.40 -15.82 -9.14
CA ILE A 53 -8.75 -16.26 -8.73
C ILE A 53 -9.40 -17.07 -9.87
N GLY A 54 -9.21 -16.63 -11.12
CA GLY A 54 -9.58 -17.42 -12.30
C GLY A 54 -11.08 -17.49 -12.60
N ASP A 55 -11.93 -16.88 -11.78
CA ASP A 55 -13.38 -16.78 -11.93
C ASP A 55 -13.78 -15.73 -12.99
N GLU A 56 -14.74 -16.05 -13.85
CA GLU A 56 -15.11 -15.20 -14.99
C GLU A 56 -15.84 -13.91 -14.59
N ASP A 57 -16.70 -13.96 -13.57
CA ASP A 57 -17.40 -12.77 -13.08
C ASP A 57 -16.39 -11.82 -12.42
N ILE A 58 -15.44 -12.37 -11.65
CA ILE A 58 -14.35 -11.61 -11.04
C ILE A 58 -13.40 -11.04 -12.10
N LYS A 59 -13.11 -11.77 -13.19
CA LYS A 59 -12.33 -11.24 -14.31
C LYS A 59 -13.02 -10.06 -14.97
N GLN A 60 -14.33 -10.13 -15.19
CA GLN A 60 -15.08 -9.05 -15.81
C GLN A 60 -15.11 -7.79 -14.92
N LEU A 61 -15.27 -7.96 -13.60
CA LEU A 61 -15.15 -6.86 -12.63
C LEU A 61 -13.73 -6.32 -12.55
N GLY A 62 -12.73 -7.20 -12.54
CA GLY A 62 -11.32 -6.86 -12.52
C GLY A 62 -10.90 -6.05 -13.74
N LYS A 63 -11.50 -6.34 -14.91
CA LYS A 63 -11.32 -5.53 -16.12
C LYS A 63 -11.83 -4.10 -15.92
N THR A 64 -13.07 -3.91 -15.43
CA THR A 64 -13.59 -2.57 -15.12
C THR A 64 -12.73 -1.84 -14.09
N LEU A 65 -12.26 -2.55 -13.06
CA LEU A 65 -11.37 -1.98 -12.05
C LEU A 65 -10.05 -1.50 -12.67
N CYS A 66 -9.44 -2.30 -13.55
CA CYS A 66 -8.17 -1.98 -14.20
C CYS A 66 -8.28 -0.90 -15.28
N ASP A 67 -9.36 -0.92 -16.06
CA ASP A 67 -9.52 -0.06 -17.26
C ASP A 67 -10.16 1.29 -16.92
N GLU A 68 -10.97 1.38 -15.85
CA GLU A 68 -11.74 2.59 -15.52
C GLU A 68 -11.41 3.14 -14.14
N VAL A 69 -11.53 2.31 -13.10
CA VAL A 69 -11.47 2.79 -11.70
C VAL A 69 -10.04 3.15 -11.29
N ILE A 70 -9.05 2.29 -11.59
CA ILE A 70 -7.65 2.56 -11.26
C ILE A 70 -7.14 3.81 -11.98
N PRO A 71 -7.34 3.99 -13.29
CA PRO A 71 -6.96 5.23 -13.97
C PRO A 71 -7.59 6.48 -13.36
N PHE A 72 -8.86 6.40 -12.94
CA PHE A 72 -9.53 7.49 -12.25
C PHE A 72 -8.93 7.80 -10.87
N LEU A 73 -8.68 6.78 -10.04
CA LEU A 73 -8.18 6.98 -8.68
C LEU A 73 -6.70 7.40 -8.64
N LEU A 74 -5.90 6.92 -9.59
CA LEU A 74 -4.44 7.03 -9.58
C LEU A 74 -3.90 8.07 -10.58
N THR A 75 -4.76 8.95 -11.11
CA THR A 75 -4.33 10.11 -11.92
C THR A 75 -4.11 11.35 -11.05
N ASP A 76 -3.35 12.31 -11.58
CA ASP A 76 -3.24 13.69 -11.09
C ASP A 76 -2.90 13.85 -9.60
N PHE A 77 -2.12 12.92 -9.06
CA PHE A 77 -1.60 12.98 -7.71
C PHE A 77 -0.93 14.31 -7.40
N HIS A 78 -1.40 14.98 -6.35
CA HIS A 78 -0.75 16.14 -5.79
C HIS A 78 -0.53 15.98 -4.28
N PRO A 79 0.71 15.90 -3.78
CA PRO A 79 1.97 15.88 -4.54
C PRO A 79 2.15 14.59 -5.36
N ALA A 80 3.10 14.61 -6.29
CA ALA A 80 3.44 13.44 -7.10
C ALA A 80 3.79 12.23 -6.20
N PRO A 81 3.39 11.00 -6.58
CA PRO A 81 3.56 9.84 -5.74
C PRO A 81 5.06 9.51 -5.65
N VAL A 82 5.52 9.18 -4.45
CA VAL A 82 6.90 8.74 -4.21
C VAL A 82 6.90 7.35 -3.60
N PRO A 83 7.78 6.43 -4.07
CA PRO A 83 7.88 5.11 -3.48
C PRO A 83 8.42 5.21 -2.05
N VAL A 84 7.67 4.64 -1.11
CA VAL A 84 8.09 4.49 0.28
C VAL A 84 8.00 3.03 0.67
N ILE A 85 8.90 2.58 1.55
CA ILE A 85 8.77 1.25 2.12
C ILE A 85 7.47 1.18 2.95
N ILE A 86 6.61 0.22 2.63
CA ILE A 86 5.42 -0.11 3.40
C ILE A 86 5.56 -1.52 4.00
N HIS A 87 4.87 -1.77 5.11
CA HIS A 87 4.70 -3.09 5.70
C HIS A 87 3.86 -4.00 4.78
N GLY A 88 2.81 -3.45 4.16
CA GLY A 88 2.00 -4.15 3.16
C GLY A 88 1.01 -5.17 3.71
N ASP A 89 0.88 -5.24 5.04
CA ASP A 89 -0.11 -6.06 5.76
C ASP A 89 -0.36 -5.51 7.19
N LEU A 90 -0.35 -4.19 7.37
CA LEU A 90 -0.36 -3.57 8.71
C LEU A 90 -1.77 -3.39 9.30
N TRP A 91 -2.53 -4.48 9.41
CA TRP A 91 -3.82 -4.44 10.10
C TRP A 91 -3.66 -4.62 11.61
N SER A 92 -4.77 -4.53 12.36
CA SER A 92 -4.76 -4.54 13.83
C SER A 92 -4.11 -5.80 14.46
N GLY A 93 -4.13 -6.94 13.75
CA GLY A 93 -3.48 -8.17 14.18
C GLY A 93 -1.95 -8.15 14.11
N ASN A 94 -1.37 -7.33 13.24
CA ASN A 94 0.07 -7.30 12.94
C ASN A 94 0.81 -6.17 13.67
N ILE A 95 0.19 -5.59 14.70
CA ILE A 95 0.77 -4.49 15.48
C ILE A 95 0.52 -4.74 16.95
N SER A 96 1.58 -4.66 17.75
CA SER A 96 1.49 -4.67 19.21
C SER A 96 2.36 -3.57 19.82
N VAL A 97 2.39 -3.53 21.14
CA VAL A 97 3.23 -2.64 21.92
C VAL A 97 4.10 -3.48 22.84
N ASN A 98 5.41 -3.24 22.79
CA ASN A 98 6.34 -3.87 23.70
C ASN A 98 5.99 -3.47 25.14
N ARG A 99 5.71 -4.46 26.00
CA ARG A 99 5.27 -4.20 27.39
C ARG A 99 6.31 -3.52 28.26
N GLN A 100 7.60 -3.67 27.93
CA GLN A 100 8.70 -3.11 28.70
C GLN A 100 9.06 -1.70 28.22
N THR A 101 9.15 -1.48 26.91
CA THR A 101 9.58 -0.19 26.35
C THR A 101 8.42 0.75 26.01
N GLY A 102 7.21 0.22 25.82
CA GLY A 102 6.06 0.98 25.32
C GLY A 102 6.13 1.28 23.82
N GLU A 103 7.13 0.77 23.11
CA GLU A 103 7.34 1.02 21.68
C GLU A 103 6.46 0.12 20.79
N PRO A 104 6.06 0.60 19.60
CA PRO A 104 5.32 -0.22 18.64
C PRO A 104 6.18 -1.37 18.10
N VAL A 105 5.58 -2.55 17.99
CA VAL A 105 6.17 -3.74 17.37
C VAL A 105 5.28 -4.17 16.22
N LEU A 106 5.87 -4.41 15.05
CA LEU A 106 5.18 -4.84 13.84
C LEU A 106 5.55 -6.30 13.53
N PHE A 107 4.60 -7.07 13.01
CA PHE A 107 4.76 -8.50 12.71
C PHE A 107 4.31 -8.83 11.30
N ASP A 108 4.85 -9.90 10.73
CA ASP A 108 4.39 -10.49 9.46
C ASP A 108 4.34 -9.51 8.26
N PRO A 109 5.47 -8.88 7.90
CA PRO A 109 5.50 -7.94 6.79
C PRO A 109 5.36 -8.63 5.42
N SER A 110 4.57 -8.00 4.55
CA SER A 110 4.53 -8.26 3.10
C SER A 110 5.11 -7.06 2.36
N SER A 111 6.32 -6.66 2.75
CA SER A 111 6.89 -5.35 2.43
C SER A 111 7.26 -5.14 0.97
N TYR A 112 7.03 -3.93 0.50
CA TYR A 112 7.54 -3.45 -0.79
C TYR A 112 7.58 -1.91 -0.79
N TYR A 113 8.28 -1.34 -1.77
CA TYR A 113 8.21 0.09 -2.05
C TYR A 113 6.94 0.41 -2.83
N GLY A 114 5.99 1.06 -2.16
CA GLY A 114 4.66 1.36 -2.69
C GLY A 114 4.24 2.80 -2.41
N HIS A 115 3.00 3.13 -2.76
CA HIS A 115 2.38 4.36 -2.30
C HIS A 115 1.96 4.26 -0.84
N SER A 116 2.22 5.31 -0.05
CA SER A 116 2.01 5.29 1.40
C SER A 116 0.55 5.05 1.81
N GLU A 117 -0.39 5.50 0.99
CA GLU A 117 -1.83 5.35 1.25
C GLU A 117 -2.31 3.89 1.23
N VAL A 118 -1.57 2.96 0.61
CA VAL A 118 -1.91 1.53 0.66
C VAL A 118 -1.89 1.02 2.10
N GLU A 119 -0.87 1.41 2.87
CA GLU A 119 -0.79 1.03 4.29
C GLU A 119 -1.97 1.55 5.09
N LEU A 120 -2.35 2.81 4.82
CA LEU A 120 -3.46 3.46 5.52
C LEU A 120 -4.81 2.80 5.19
N GLY A 121 -4.99 2.32 3.96
CA GLY A 121 -6.14 1.50 3.55
C GLY A 121 -6.22 0.19 4.35
N ILE A 122 -5.12 -0.56 4.40
CA ILE A 122 -5.02 -1.79 5.19
C ILE A 122 -5.30 -1.56 6.67
N MET A 123 -4.75 -0.48 7.25
CA MET A 123 -4.99 -0.10 8.64
C MET A 123 -6.47 0.23 8.93
N LYS A 124 -7.25 0.63 7.93
CA LYS A 124 -8.70 0.88 8.09
C LYS A 124 -9.56 -0.37 7.92
N MET A 125 -9.14 -1.37 7.14
CA MET A 125 -9.97 -2.54 6.80
C MET A 125 -10.51 -3.32 8.01
N PHE A 126 -9.70 -3.50 9.06
CA PHE A 126 -10.09 -4.27 10.26
C PHE A 126 -10.16 -3.40 11.54
N GLY A 127 -10.26 -2.07 11.37
CA GLY A 127 -10.33 -1.12 12.47
C GLY A 127 -9.12 -1.16 13.42
N GLY A 128 -9.34 -0.78 14.68
CA GLY A 128 -8.31 -0.87 15.73
C GLY A 128 -7.38 0.35 15.84
N ARG A 129 -7.58 1.38 15.03
CA ARG A 129 -6.85 2.66 15.12
C ARG A 129 -7.83 3.82 15.28
N THR A 130 -7.50 4.75 16.17
CA THR A 130 -8.28 5.95 16.42
C THR A 130 -7.91 7.04 15.41
N ASN A 131 -8.80 8.01 15.21
CA ASN A 131 -8.53 9.18 14.36
C ASN A 131 -7.24 9.92 14.76
N ALA A 132 -6.88 9.90 16.05
CA ALA A 132 -5.64 10.48 16.55
C ALA A 132 -4.38 9.91 15.86
N PHE A 133 -4.36 8.63 15.50
CA PHE A 133 -3.24 8.06 14.74
C PHE A 133 -3.12 8.69 13.35
N PHE A 134 -4.23 8.77 12.62
CA PHE A 134 -4.25 9.31 11.26
C PHE A 134 -3.96 10.82 11.25
N GLU A 135 -4.51 11.56 12.20
CA GLU A 135 -4.20 12.98 12.40
C GLU A 135 -2.70 13.20 12.66
N GLU A 136 -2.10 12.38 13.54
CA GLU A 136 -0.66 12.45 13.79
C GLU A 136 0.15 12.07 12.55
N TYR A 137 -0.21 10.98 11.86
CA TYR A 137 0.44 10.58 10.59
C TYR A 137 0.44 11.73 9.58
N HIS A 138 -0.68 12.43 9.41
CA HIS A 138 -0.79 13.49 8.43
C HIS A 138 -0.04 14.78 8.77
N LYS A 139 0.43 14.95 10.01
CA LYS A 139 1.39 16.02 10.35
C LYS A 139 2.76 15.79 9.71
N HIS A 140 3.12 14.53 9.46
CA HIS A 140 4.41 14.14 8.88
C HIS A 140 4.31 13.77 7.40
N ARG A 141 3.14 13.32 6.96
CA ARG A 141 2.87 12.88 5.58
C ARG A 141 1.57 13.46 5.06
N HIS A 142 1.70 14.43 4.15
CA HIS A 142 0.55 15.08 3.53
C HIS A 142 -0.34 14.06 2.80
N ARG A 143 -1.64 14.34 2.81
CA ARG A 143 -2.61 13.62 1.98
C ARG A 143 -2.32 13.92 0.51
N SER A 144 -2.54 12.92 -0.34
CA SER A 144 -2.41 13.10 -1.78
C SER A 144 -3.78 13.43 -2.35
N GLU A 145 -3.93 14.57 -2.99
CA GLU A 145 -5.17 15.00 -3.63
C GLU A 145 -5.25 14.49 -5.07
N PRO A 146 -6.45 14.42 -5.70
CA PRO A 146 -7.78 14.75 -5.15
C PRO A 146 -8.53 13.55 -4.52
N HIS A 147 -8.09 12.31 -4.75
CA HIS A 147 -8.85 11.10 -4.40
C HIS A 147 -8.37 10.40 -3.11
N HIS A 148 -7.88 11.16 -2.13
CA HIS A 148 -7.33 10.58 -0.89
C HIS A 148 -8.36 9.66 -0.21
N GLU A 149 -9.55 10.17 0.07
CA GLU A 149 -10.56 9.45 0.85
C GLU A 149 -11.07 8.20 0.09
N GLU A 150 -11.24 8.29 -1.22
CA GLU A 150 -11.60 7.16 -2.07
C GLU A 150 -10.50 6.09 -2.08
N ARG A 151 -9.24 6.47 -2.26
CA ARG A 151 -8.13 5.51 -2.24
C ARG A 151 -7.99 4.82 -0.90
N ILE A 152 -8.13 5.54 0.21
CA ILE A 152 -8.12 4.95 1.55
C ILE A 152 -9.28 3.96 1.77
N ARG A 153 -10.38 4.09 1.04
CA ARG A 153 -11.51 3.16 1.10
C ARG A 153 -11.31 1.93 0.21
N TYR A 154 -10.58 2.06 -0.89
CA TYR A 154 -10.49 1.04 -1.94
C TYR A 154 -9.13 0.34 -2.02
N PHE A 155 -8.10 0.85 -1.35
CA PHE A 155 -6.82 0.18 -1.11
C PHE A 155 -6.90 -0.74 0.11
#